data_AF-A0AAW7MPW2-F1
#
_entry.id   AF-A0AAW7MPW2-F1
#
_cell.length_a   1.000
_cell.length_b   1.000
_cell.length_c   1.000
_cell.angle_alpha   90.00
_cell.angle_beta   90.00
_cell.angle_gamma   90.00
#
_symmetry.space_group_name_H-M   'P 1'
#
loop_
_entity.id
_entity.type
_entity.pdbx_description
1 polymer ?
#
loop_
_entity_poly.entity_id
_entity_poly.type
_entity_poly.pdbx_seq_one_letter_code
_entity_poly.pdbx_strand_id
1 'polypeptide(L)' 'MNTESTFKSTITCPKCGFKKTEVMPIDSCQFFYECPACHELLKAKPGDCCVFCSYGTNRCPSRQRRGNTP' A
#
# COMPACT_ATOMS: atom_id res chain seq x y z
N MET A 1 0.81 8.93 -25.26
CA MET A 1 0.70 9.60 -23.95
C MET A 1 0.52 8.51 -22.93
N ASN A 2 1.57 8.18 -22.17
CA ASN A 2 1.57 7.04 -21.26
C ASN A 2 0.71 7.40 -20.06
N THR A 3 -0.54 6.94 -20.05
CA THR A 3 -1.43 7.01 -18.88
C THR A 3 -0.88 6.09 -17.81
N GLU A 4 0.12 6.58 -17.08
CA GLU A 4 0.61 6.01 -15.85
C GLU A 4 -0.59 5.94 -14.90
N SER A 5 -1.20 4.76 -14.78
CA SER A 5 -2.36 4.55 -13.92
C SER A 5 -1.89 4.66 -12.47
N THR A 6 -1.86 5.88 -11.93
CA THR A 6 -1.48 6.15 -10.56
C THR A 6 -2.54 5.56 -9.61
N PHE A 7 -2.30 4.35 -9.09
CA PHE A 7 -3.17 3.78 -8.06
C PHE A 7 -2.91 4.51 -6.75
N LYS A 8 -3.96 4.94 -6.07
CA LYS A 8 -3.88 5.62 -4.77
C LYS A 8 -4.49 4.75 -3.69
N SER A 9 -3.83 4.68 -2.54
CA SER A 9 -4.34 3.97 -1.37
C SER A 9 -4.07 4.78 -0.12
N THR A 10 -5.04 4.86 0.77
CA THR A 10 -4.89 5.60 2.03
C THR A 10 -4.34 4.66 3.08
N ILE A 11 -3.06 4.85 3.43
CA ILE A 11 -2.43 4.13 4.54
C ILE A 11 -2.89 4.74 5.86
N THR A 12 -3.39 3.91 6.76
CA THR A 12 -3.72 4.29 8.13
C THR A 12 -2.66 3.73 9.08
N CYS A 13 -1.97 4.60 9.81
CA CYS A 13 -1.01 4.20 10.81
C CYS A 13 -1.73 3.59 12.03
N PRO A 14 -1.45 2.32 12.40
CA PRO A 14 -2.10 1.68 13.54
C PRO A 14 -1.59 2.18 14.90
N LYS A 15 -0.47 2.92 14.94
CA LYS A 15 0.10 3.45 16.18
C LYS A 15 -0.52 4.78 16.61
N CYS A 16 -0.71 5.70 15.68
CA CYS A 16 -1.20 7.06 15.96
C CYS A 16 -2.53 7.40 15.28
N GLY A 17 -3.05 6.53 14.41
CA GLY A 17 -4.30 6.77 13.66
C GLY A 17 -4.15 7.70 12.47
N PHE A 18 -2.96 8.24 12.19
CA PHE A 18 -2.72 9.12 11.06
C PHE A 18 -3.03 8.43 9.72
N LYS A 19 -3.68 9.16 8.81
CA LYS A 19 -4.07 8.67 7.49
C LYS A 19 -3.41 9.50 6.41
N LYS A 20 -2.79 8.84 5.43
CA LYS A 20 -2.21 9.51 4.28
C LYS A 20 -2.49 8.74 3.00
N THR A 21 -2.96 9.46 2.01
CA THR A 21 -3.12 8.92 0.66
C THR A 21 -1.77 8.93 -0.03
N GLU A 22 -1.28 7.73 -0.32
CA GLU A 22 -0.01 7.51 -0.98
C GLU A 22 -0.25 6.94 -2.37
N VAL A 23 0.67 7.25 -3.28
CA VAL A 23 0.70 6.66 -4.61
C VAL A 23 1.33 5.27 -4.50
N MET A 24 0.59 4.28 -4.96
CA MET A 24 1.00 2.89 -4.95
C MET A 24 1.63 2.54 -6.30
N PRO A 25 2.93 2.18 -6.33
CA PRO A 25 3.56 1.71 -7.55
C PRO A 25 2.87 0.42 -8.02
N ILE A 26 2.59 0.34 -9.32
CA ILE A 26 1.92 -0.82 -9.93
C ILE A 26 2.84 -2.05 -9.94
N ASP A 27 4.14 -1.78 -10.12
CA ASP A 27 5.13 -2.79 -10.49
C ASP A 27 6.00 -3.21 -9.30
N SER A 28 5.76 -2.67 -8.10
CA SER A 28 6.55 -2.99 -6.91
C SER A 28 5.71 -3.03 -5.62
N CYS A 29 6.11 -3.91 -4.70
CA CYS A 29 5.51 -4.02 -3.39
C CYS A 29 6.33 -3.22 -2.37
N GLN A 30 5.70 -2.25 -1.72
CA GLN A 30 6.31 -1.51 -0.62
C GLN A 30 6.18 -2.29 0.69
N PHE A 31 7.28 -2.88 1.17
CA PHE A 31 7.28 -3.69 2.41
C PHE A 31 7.36 -2.87 3.69
N PHE A 32 7.89 -1.66 3.60
CA PHE A 32 8.11 -0.75 4.72
C PHE A 32 7.53 0.62 4.42
N TYR A 33 6.91 1.23 5.42
CA TYR A 33 6.36 2.58 5.36
C TYR A 33 6.64 3.30 6.66
N GLU A 34 7.36 4.40 6.58
CA GLU A 34 7.54 5.28 7.73
C GLU A 34 6.33 6.22 7.84
N CYS A 35 5.66 6.20 9.00
CA CYS A 35 4.57 7.13 9.25
C CYS A 35 5.12 8.55 9.39
N PRO A 36 4.70 9.52 8.56
CA PRO A 36 5.26 10.88 8.64
C PRO A 36 4.76 11.68 9.86
N ALA A 37 3.79 11.16 10.62
CA ALA A 37 3.26 11.83 11.81
C ALA A 37 3.92 11.37 13.11
N CYS A 38 4.30 10.10 13.22
CA CYS A 38 4.92 9.54 14.43
C CYS A 38 6.27 8.86 14.18
N HIS A 39 6.76 8.87 12.94
CA HIS A 39 8.01 8.25 12.49
C HIS A 39 8.13 6.74 12.77
N GLU A 40 7.01 6.07 13.03
CA GLU A 40 7.00 4.62 13.19
C GLU A 40 7.25 3.94 11.84
N LEU A 41 8.21 3.01 11.81
CA LEU A 41 8.43 2.15 10.66
C LEU A 41 7.42 0.99 10.65
N LEU A 42 6.37 1.13 9.85
CA LEU A 42 5.37 0.09 9.63
C LEU A 42 5.91 -0.95 8.65
N LYS A 43 5.84 -2.22 9.04
CA LYS A 43 6.13 -3.37 8.19
C LYS A 43 4.83 -4.07 7.79
N ALA A 44 4.78 -4.59 6.56
CA ALA A 44 3.69 -5.46 6.10
C ALA A 44 3.43 -6.60 7.10
N LYS A 45 2.15 -6.90 7.36
CA LYS A 45 1.74 -7.98 8.26
C LYS A 45 2.07 -9.35 7.64
N PRO A 46 2.33 -10.37 8.47
CA PRO A 46 2.46 -11.74 7.98
C PRO A 46 1.24 -12.15 7.13
N GLY A 47 1.48 -12.63 5.91
CA GLY A 47 0.43 -13.03 4.97
C GLY A 47 0.03 -11.95 3.94
N ASP A 48 0.54 -10.72 4.05
CA ASP A 48 0.29 -9.64 3.10
C ASP A 48 1.49 -9.35 2.18
N CYS A 49 1.20 -8.93 0.93
CA CYS A 49 2.23 -8.59 -0.06
C CYS A 49 3.04 -7.33 0.31
N CYS A 50 2.43 -6.35 0.97
CA CYS A 50 2.98 -5.01 1.16
C CYS A 50 2.19 -4.23 2.23
N VAL A 51 2.72 -3.08 2.66
CA VAL A 51 2.08 -2.19 3.65
C VAL A 51 0.69 -1.72 3.23
N PHE A 52 0.44 -1.55 1.93
CA PHE A 52 -0.88 -1.16 1.43
C PHE A 52 -1.93 -2.26 1.60
N CYS A 53 -1.55 -3.54 1.49
CA CYS A 53 -2.49 -4.63 1.80
C CYS A 53 -2.77 -4.76 3.30
N SER A 54 -1.81 -4.40 4.15
CA SER A 54 -1.95 -4.54 5.61
C SER A 54 -2.63 -3.35 6.29
N TYR A 55 -2.43 -2.14 5.78
CA TYR A 55 -2.84 -0.88 6.40
C TYR A 55 -3.50 0.10 5.43
N GLY A 56 -3.54 -0.22 4.14
CA GLY A 56 -4.17 0.60 3.12
C GLY A 56 -5.65 0.29 2.96
N THR A 57 -6.39 1.25 2.39
CA THR A 57 -7.81 1.08 2.03
C THR A 57 -8.01 0.21 0.79
N ASN A 58 -7.07 0.27 -0.16
CA ASN A 58 -7.08 -0.50 -1.39
C ASN A 58 -5.93 -1.52 -1.41
N ARG A 59 -6.21 -2.74 -1.92
CA ARG A 59 -5.19 -3.80 -2.05
C ARG A 59 -4.18 -3.50 -3.16
N CYS A 60 -2.97 -4.07 -3.03
CA CYS A 60 -1.86 -3.91 -3.97
C CYS A 60 -2.25 -4.34 -5.40
N PRO A 61 -1.81 -3.64 -6.47
CA PRO A 61 -2.19 -3.95 -7.84
C PRO A 61 -1.68 -5.32 -8.26
N SER A 62 -0.54 -5.74 -7.68
CA SER A 62 0.04 -7.07 -7.84
C SER A 62 -0.90 -8.19 -7.37
N ARG A 63 -1.75 -7.94 -6.36
CA ARG A 63 -2.81 -8.88 -5.94
C ARG A 63 -4.07 -8.76 -6.78
N GLN A 64 -4.39 -7.58 -7.30
CA GLN A 64 -5.53 -7.40 -8.21
C GLN A 64 -5.28 -8.08 -9.56
N ARG A 65 -4.05 -8.03 -10.09
CA ARG A 65 -3.69 -8.71 -11.36
C ARG A 65 -3.64 -10.24 -11.23
N ARG A 66 -3.39 -10.80 -10.04
CA ARG A 66 -3.41 -12.26 -9.81
C ARG A 66 -4.82 -12.87 -9.72
N GLY A 67 -5.87 -12.07 -9.81
CA GLY A 67 -7.26 -12.53 -9.84
C GLY A 67 -7.82 -12.79 -11.24
N ASN A 68 -7.05 -12.58 -12.31
CA ASN A 68 -7.51 -12.77 -13.68
C ASN A 68 -6.85 -14.02 -14.29
N THR A 69 -7.36 -15.19 -13.92
CA THR A 69 -7.18 -16.42 -14.71
C THR A 69 -8.47 -16.59 -15.52
N PRO A 70 -8.40 -16.86 -16.84
CA PRO A 70 -9.57 -16.94 -17.72
C PRO A 70 -10.59 -17.98 -17.31
#